data_AF-A0A7J5U349-F1
#
_entry.id   AF-A0A7J5U349-F1
#
_cell.length_a   1.000
_cell.length_b   1.000
_cell.length_c   1.000
_cell.angle_alpha   90.00
_cell.angle_beta   90.00
_cell.angle_gamma   90.00
#
_symmetry.space_group_name_H-M   'P 1'
#
loop_
_entity.id
_entity.type
_entity.pdbx_description
1 polymer ?
#
loop_
_entity_poly.entity_id
_entity_poly.type
_entity_poly.pdbx_seq_one_letter_code
_entity_poly.pdbx_strand_id
1 'polypeptide(L)'
;MENSQFIPGIYNYCDTWCERCPFTARCQSFQLQRQEPVTPVTSPANKGEVLVQQLTEALNMTRQYLDKLRAQTGNTDTEGPTEDEKKKLEERAAFRRQQAKNHPAAQLSHQYMRESGVWLASEAQLLEETGQQQLTHVELGIGSQDDAMTLLNGLKDAWEKIKWYRTLIPVKTMSALRILTEPTTDTMLMSYYLGKAKLVLVCIDQSLTAWETVLASYPDKMDEALDALALLTRLRREMETLFPAARAFQRPGLDG
;
A
#
# COMPACT_ATOMS: atom_id res chain seq x y z
N MET A 1 -16.92 23.24 -5.69
CA MET A 1 -17.85 22.33 -6.38
C MET A 1 -17.28 20.94 -6.19
N GLU A 2 -17.90 20.12 -5.33
CA GLU A 2 -17.54 18.70 -5.21
C GLU A 2 -17.82 18.04 -6.56
N ASN A 3 -16.78 17.63 -7.26
CA ASN A 3 -16.93 16.79 -8.45
C ASN A 3 -17.52 15.45 -7.99
N SER A 4 -18.85 15.35 -8.06
CA SER A 4 -19.67 14.18 -7.71
C SER A 4 -19.23 12.86 -8.36
N GLN A 5 -18.29 12.91 -9.32
CA GLN A 5 -17.72 11.75 -10.00
C GLN A 5 -16.61 11.05 -9.20
N PHE A 6 -15.86 11.77 -8.36
CA PHE A 6 -14.74 11.21 -7.61
C PHE A 6 -15.16 10.70 -6.23
N ILE A 7 -14.51 9.63 -5.76
CA ILE A 7 -14.67 9.12 -4.39
C ILE A 7 -13.67 9.87 -3.49
N PRO A 8 -14.13 10.74 -2.58
CA PRO A 8 -13.23 11.53 -1.73
C PRO A 8 -12.37 10.62 -0.84
N GLY A 9 -11.07 10.86 -0.81
CA GLY A 9 -10.15 10.17 0.10
C GLY A 9 -9.92 8.67 -0.17
N ILE A 10 -10.40 8.10 -1.29
CA ILE A 10 -10.19 6.68 -1.63
C ILE A 10 -8.70 6.28 -1.61
N TYR A 11 -7.82 7.19 -2.05
CA TYR A 11 -6.38 7.00 -2.10
C TYR A 11 -5.71 6.89 -0.70
N ASN A 12 -6.40 7.30 0.37
CA ASN A 12 -5.88 7.16 1.73
C ASN A 12 -5.92 5.71 2.23
N TYR A 13 -6.81 4.88 1.65
CA TYR A 13 -7.16 3.56 2.17
C TYR A 13 -7.06 2.43 1.13
N CYS A 14 -6.52 2.73 -0.06
CA CYS A 14 -6.26 1.73 -1.09
C CYS A 14 -4.89 1.06 -0.94
N ASP A 15 -4.71 -0.09 -1.60
CA ASP A 15 -3.46 -0.82 -1.66
C ASP A 15 -2.49 -0.32 -2.74
N THR A 16 -2.83 0.80 -3.39
CA THR A 16 -2.04 1.45 -4.44
C THR A 16 -1.73 0.56 -5.65
N TRP A 17 -2.46 -0.54 -5.85
CA TRP A 17 -2.30 -1.42 -7.01
C TRP A 17 -3.17 -0.95 -8.17
N CYS A 18 -2.79 0.19 -8.77
CA CYS A 18 -3.61 0.88 -9.76
C CYS A 18 -3.93 0.04 -11.00
N GLU A 19 -3.02 -0.84 -11.42
CA GLU A 19 -3.17 -1.74 -12.57
C GLU A 19 -4.33 -2.73 -12.40
N ARG A 20 -4.70 -3.03 -11.15
CA ARG A 20 -5.80 -3.94 -10.79
C ARG A 20 -6.98 -3.22 -10.15
N CYS A 21 -6.96 -1.89 -10.07
CA CYS A 21 -7.95 -1.11 -9.34
C CYS A 21 -9.21 -0.85 -10.20
N PRO A 22 -10.40 -1.32 -9.79
CA PRO A 22 -11.64 -1.08 -10.53
C PRO A 22 -12.16 0.37 -10.39
N PHE A 23 -11.57 1.16 -9.50
CA PHE A 23 -12.01 2.53 -9.19
C PHE A 23 -11.15 3.61 -9.86
N THR A 24 -10.26 3.26 -10.78
CA THR A 24 -9.39 4.21 -11.49
C THR A 24 -10.15 5.36 -12.16
N ALA A 25 -11.34 5.08 -12.72
CA ALA A 25 -12.22 6.10 -13.31
C ALA A 25 -12.79 7.11 -12.28
N ARG A 26 -12.85 6.73 -11.01
CA ARG A 26 -13.39 7.54 -9.89
C ARG A 26 -12.32 7.96 -8.88
N CYS A 27 -11.04 7.73 -9.19
CA CYS A 27 -9.91 8.08 -8.35
C CYS A 27 -9.23 9.34 -8.88
N GLN A 28 -9.42 10.48 -8.19
CA GLN A 28 -8.81 11.75 -8.58
C GLN A 28 -7.28 11.67 -8.66
N SER A 29 -6.64 10.98 -7.71
CA SER A 29 -5.17 10.81 -7.70
C SER A 29 -4.67 10.08 -8.94
N PHE A 30 -5.41 9.08 -9.43
CA PHE A 30 -5.04 8.34 -10.63
C PHE A 30 -5.26 9.17 -11.89
N GLN A 31 -6.39 9.89 -11.99
CA GLN A 31 -6.67 10.76 -13.13
C GLN A 31 -5.62 11.87 -13.25
N LEU A 32 -5.20 12.46 -12.14
CA LEU A 32 -4.16 13.49 -12.13
C LEU A 32 -2.80 12.93 -12.60
N GLN A 33 -2.44 11.69 -12.20
CA GLN A 33 -1.22 11.04 -12.64
C GLN A 33 -1.24 10.63 -14.12
N ARG A 34 -2.43 10.32 -14.68
CA ARG A 34 -2.61 9.95 -16.09
C ARG A 34 -2.70 11.13 -17.05
N GLN A 35 -2.99 12.32 -16.54
CA GLN A 35 -2.96 13.53 -17.36
C GLN A 35 -1.49 13.77 -17.76
N GLU A 36 -1.13 13.32 -18.96
CA GLU A 36 0.12 13.75 -19.60
C GLU A 36 0.14 15.29 -19.64
N PRO A 37 1.32 15.92 -19.51
CA PRO A 37 1.41 17.37 -19.65
C PRO A 37 0.74 17.80 -20.96
N VAL A 38 -0.16 18.79 -20.85
CA VAL A 38 -1.10 19.28 -21.88
C VAL A 38 -0.39 19.76 -23.16
N THR A 39 0.93 19.83 -23.18
CA THR A 39 1.72 20.23 -24.34
C THR A 39 2.51 19.05 -24.90
N PRO A 40 2.30 18.66 -26.18
CA PRO A 40 3.26 17.81 -26.85
C PRO A 40 4.57 18.59 -26.90
N VAL A 41 5.52 18.19 -26.07
CA VAL A 41 6.84 18.81 -26.04
C VAL A 41 7.55 18.39 -27.33
N THR A 42 7.36 19.19 -28.37
CA THR A 42 7.97 19.02 -29.70
C THR A 42 9.49 19.23 -29.71
N SER A 43 10.12 19.53 -28.55
CA SER A 43 11.58 19.54 -28.45
C SER A 43 12.08 19.23 -27.02
N PRO A 44 13.03 18.31 -26.83
CA PRO A 44 13.56 17.93 -25.50
C PRO A 44 14.22 19.09 -24.73
N ALA A 45 14.49 20.23 -25.38
CA ALA A 45 15.11 21.42 -24.78
C ALA A 45 14.20 22.16 -23.77
N ASN A 46 12.87 22.08 -23.88
CA ASN A 46 11.94 22.93 -23.10
C ASN A 46 11.19 22.18 -21.98
N LYS A 47 11.48 20.89 -21.75
CA LYS A 47 10.80 20.09 -20.71
C LYS A 47 11.05 20.62 -19.29
N GLY A 48 12.28 21.07 -19.02
CA GLY A 48 12.66 21.59 -17.71
C GLY A 48 11.93 22.89 -17.37
N GLU A 49 11.82 23.82 -18.31
CA GLU A 49 11.15 25.10 -18.11
C GLU A 49 9.65 24.95 -17.88
N VAL A 50 8.98 24.09 -18.67
CA VAL A 50 7.54 23.80 -18.51
C VAL A 50 7.27 23.17 -17.13
N LEU A 51 8.11 22.24 -16.68
CA LEU A 51 7.98 21.63 -15.35
C LEU A 51 8.18 22.66 -14.23
N VAL A 52 9.20 23.52 -14.33
CA VAL A 52 9.45 24.59 -13.36
C VAL A 52 8.28 25.56 -13.31
N GLN A 53 7.69 25.90 -14.45
CA GLN A 53 6.52 26.78 -14.51
C GLN A 53 5.30 26.15 -13.82
N GLN A 54 5.00 24.88 -14.11
CA GLN A 54 3.90 24.15 -13.44
C GLN A 54 4.10 24.06 -11.93
N LEU A 55 5.33 23.77 -11.48
CA LEU A 55 5.68 23.78 -10.06
C LEU A 55 5.48 25.16 -9.42
N THR A 56 5.90 26.22 -10.12
CA THR A 56 5.76 27.60 -9.65
C THR A 56 4.29 27.99 -9.51
N GLU A 57 3.46 27.64 -10.49
CA GLU A 57 2.01 27.88 -10.44
C GLU A 57 1.36 27.13 -9.27
N ALA A 58 1.69 25.84 -9.08
CA ALA A 58 1.17 25.04 -7.96
C ALA A 58 1.58 25.61 -6.59
N LEU A 59 2.84 26.04 -6.44
CA LEU A 59 3.33 26.66 -5.22
C LEU A 59 2.68 28.02 -4.95
N ASN A 60 2.46 28.83 -5.99
CA ASN A 60 1.75 30.10 -5.88
C ASN A 60 0.29 29.90 -5.44
N MET A 61 -0.41 28.92 -6.01
CA MET A 61 -1.76 28.55 -5.56
C MET A 61 -1.78 28.10 -4.11
N THR A 62 -0.80 27.31 -3.69
CA THR A 62 -0.64 26.87 -2.29
C THR A 62 -0.41 28.07 -1.36
N ARG A 63 0.47 28.99 -1.73
CA ARG A 63 0.72 30.23 -0.97
C ARG A 63 -0.53 31.07 -0.81
N GLN A 64 -1.27 31.31 -1.91
CA GLN A 64 -2.53 32.07 -1.85
C GLN A 64 -3.56 31.41 -0.93
N TYR A 65 -3.62 30.07 -0.90
CA TYR A 65 -4.49 29.34 0.01
C TYR A 65 -4.06 29.51 1.48
N LEU A 66 -2.75 29.43 1.77
CA LEU A 66 -2.21 29.67 3.11
C LEU A 66 -2.49 31.10 3.59
N ASP A 67 -2.33 32.10 2.72
CA ASP A 67 -2.60 33.50 3.07
C ASP A 67 -4.10 33.72 3.40
N LYS A 68 -5.00 33.05 2.67
CA LYS A 68 -6.44 33.03 3.01
C LYS A 68 -6.72 32.37 4.35
N LEU A 69 -6.09 31.23 4.63
CA LEU A 69 -6.23 30.53 5.92
C LEU A 69 -5.72 31.38 7.09
N ARG A 70 -4.57 32.04 6.93
CA ARG A 70 -4.02 32.98 7.92
C ARG A 70 -5.00 34.12 8.22
N ALA A 71 -5.57 34.73 7.17
CA ALA A 71 -6.57 35.79 7.32
C ALA A 71 -7.84 35.32 8.05
N GLN A 72 -8.27 34.07 7.84
CA GLN A 72 -9.44 33.49 8.51
C GLN A 72 -9.19 33.09 9.96
N THR A 73 -7.98 32.60 10.27
CA THR A 73 -7.62 32.08 11.60
C THR A 73 -7.02 33.15 12.51
N GLY A 74 -6.74 34.34 11.99
CA GLY A 74 -6.03 35.41 12.73
C GLY A 74 -4.56 35.06 13.03
N ASN A 75 -4.04 33.98 12.44
CA ASN A 75 -2.66 33.55 12.65
C ASN A 75 -1.72 34.40 11.80
N THR A 76 -1.00 35.32 12.44
CA THR A 76 -0.03 36.23 11.82
C THR A 76 1.41 35.70 11.86
N ASP A 77 1.61 34.46 12.29
CA ASP A 77 2.94 33.90 12.46
C ASP A 77 3.57 33.63 11.08
N THR A 78 4.49 34.51 10.69
CA THR A 78 5.22 34.46 9.41
C THR A 78 6.64 33.96 9.58
N GLU A 79 7.12 33.84 10.82
CA GLU A 79 8.46 33.34 11.10
C GLU A 79 8.46 31.81 11.02
N GLY A 80 9.42 31.28 10.25
CA GLY A 80 9.64 29.84 10.22
C GLY A 80 10.30 29.37 11.52
N PRO A 81 10.28 28.06 11.80
CA PRO A 81 10.99 27.51 12.96
C PRO A 81 12.48 27.86 12.86
N THR A 82 13.07 28.24 14.00
CA THR A 82 14.51 28.45 14.17
C THR A 82 15.29 27.16 13.85
N GLU A 83 16.60 27.26 13.56
CA GLU A 83 17.42 26.08 13.28
C GLU A 83 17.44 25.07 14.45
N ASP A 84 17.42 25.57 15.69
CA ASP A 84 17.32 24.72 16.88
C ASP A 84 15.97 24.00 16.99
N GLU A 85 14.87 24.67 16.62
CA GLU A 85 13.54 24.05 16.57
C GLU A 85 13.43 23.01 15.46
N LYS A 86 14.00 23.29 14.28
CA LYS A 86 14.09 22.31 13.18
C LYS A 86 14.84 21.06 13.64
N LYS A 87 16.02 21.23 14.23
CA LYS A 87 16.83 20.12 14.74
C LYS A 87 16.07 19.29 15.79
N LYS A 88 15.43 19.94 16.77
CA LYS A 88 14.60 19.24 17.77
C LYS A 88 13.44 18.47 17.13
N LEU A 89 12.81 19.04 16.10
CA LEU A 89 11.72 18.39 15.38
C LEU A 89 12.20 17.15 14.62
N GLU A 90 13.35 17.24 13.96
CA GLU A 90 14.00 16.13 13.25
C GLU A 90 14.41 15.00 14.20
N GLU A 91 15.06 15.34 15.32
CA GLU A 91 15.44 14.37 16.37
C GLU A 91 14.21 13.65 16.92
N ARG A 92 13.13 14.39 17.20
CA ARG A 92 11.86 13.82 17.67
C ARG A 92 11.22 12.93 16.60
N ALA A 93 11.27 13.32 15.32
CA ALA A 93 10.77 12.49 14.21
C ALA A 93 11.57 11.19 14.05
N ALA A 94 12.91 11.26 14.13
CA ALA A 94 13.79 10.11 14.06
C ALA A 94 13.56 9.13 15.22
N PHE A 95 13.46 9.64 16.44
CA PHE A 95 13.19 8.83 17.62
C PHE A 95 11.84 8.09 17.53
N ARG A 96 10.77 8.78 17.10
CA ARG A 96 9.45 8.18 16.87
C ARG A 96 9.49 7.10 15.79
N ARG A 97 10.19 7.37 14.67
CA ARG A 97 10.38 6.38 13.62
C ARG A 97 11.08 5.13 14.15
N GLN A 98 12.06 5.29 15.04
CA GLN A 98 12.77 4.16 15.66
C GLN A 98 11.85 3.36 16.60
N GLN A 99 11.03 4.02 17.41
CA GLN A 99 10.04 3.32 18.24
C GLN A 99 9.06 2.50 17.41
N ALA A 100 8.52 3.09 16.33
CA ALA A 100 7.61 2.38 15.43
C ALA A 100 8.28 1.15 14.80
N LYS A 101 9.56 1.25 14.42
CA LYS A 101 10.34 0.12 13.86
C LYS A 101 10.55 -1.01 14.87
N ASN A 102 10.72 -0.68 16.15
CA ASN A 102 10.94 -1.64 17.22
C ASN A 102 9.65 -2.33 17.67
N HIS A 103 8.48 -1.87 17.21
CA HIS A 103 7.20 -2.47 17.56
C HIS A 103 7.08 -3.91 17.02
N PRO A 104 6.53 -4.87 17.79
CA PRO A 104 6.35 -6.27 17.34
C PRO A 104 5.68 -6.41 15.97
N ALA A 105 4.57 -5.70 15.75
CA ALA A 105 3.90 -5.66 14.44
C ALA A 105 4.82 -5.20 13.28
N ALA A 106 5.67 -4.18 13.50
CA ALA A 106 6.62 -3.74 12.49
C ALA A 106 7.68 -4.83 12.21
N GLN A 107 8.22 -5.45 13.25
CA GLN A 107 9.20 -6.53 13.13
C GLN A 107 8.63 -7.74 12.37
N LEU A 108 7.43 -8.18 12.71
CA LEU A 108 6.72 -9.27 12.00
C LEU A 108 6.50 -8.93 10.53
N SER A 109 6.04 -7.70 10.23
CA SER A 109 5.82 -7.28 8.84
C SER A 109 7.11 -7.23 8.01
N HIS A 110 8.23 -6.81 8.61
CA HIS A 110 9.53 -6.79 7.96
C HIS A 110 10.13 -8.19 7.81
N GLN A 111 9.91 -9.07 8.79
CA GLN A 111 10.29 -10.47 8.71
C GLN A 111 9.55 -11.14 7.54
N TYR A 112 8.23 -10.96 7.46
CA TYR A 112 7.42 -11.44 6.35
C TYR A 112 7.97 -10.96 4.99
N MET A 113 8.26 -9.66 4.84
CA MET A 113 8.81 -9.09 3.60
C MET A 113 10.12 -9.75 3.15
N ARG A 114 10.98 -10.11 4.11
CA ARG A 114 12.29 -10.72 3.87
C ARG A 114 12.15 -12.19 3.51
N GLU A 115 11.44 -12.97 4.32
CA GLU A 115 11.28 -14.41 4.12
C GLU A 115 10.53 -14.72 2.83
N SER A 116 9.41 -14.04 2.58
CA SER A 116 8.70 -14.14 1.29
C SER A 116 9.56 -13.71 0.11
N GLY A 117 10.52 -12.80 0.31
CA GLY A 117 11.47 -12.39 -0.71
C GLY A 117 12.50 -13.46 -1.04
N VAL A 118 13.02 -14.14 -0.02
CA VAL A 118 13.93 -15.28 -0.19
C VAL A 118 13.21 -16.40 -0.93
N TRP A 119 11.99 -16.72 -0.51
CA TRP A 119 11.17 -17.75 -1.14
C TRP A 119 10.84 -17.43 -2.61
N LEU A 120 10.40 -16.21 -2.93
CA LEU A 120 10.14 -15.81 -4.32
C LEU A 120 11.39 -15.91 -5.21
N ALA A 121 12.58 -15.74 -4.63
CA ALA A 121 13.84 -15.87 -5.35
C ALA A 121 14.26 -17.33 -5.54
N SER A 122 14.06 -18.19 -4.53
CA SER A 122 14.36 -19.62 -4.64
C SER A 122 13.39 -20.34 -5.58
N GLU A 123 12.13 -19.93 -5.58
CA GLU A 123 11.06 -20.54 -6.40
C GLU A 123 10.78 -19.73 -7.67
N ALA A 124 11.75 -19.01 -8.21
CA ALA A 124 11.55 -18.10 -9.35
C ALA A 124 11.00 -18.79 -10.62
N GLN A 125 11.24 -20.10 -10.77
CA GLN A 125 10.76 -20.92 -11.88
C GLN A 125 9.44 -21.64 -11.60
N LEU A 126 8.85 -21.48 -10.41
CA LEU A 126 7.65 -22.21 -9.98
C LEU A 126 6.53 -22.17 -11.03
N LEU A 127 6.20 -20.98 -11.55
CA LEU A 127 5.12 -20.82 -12.54
C LEU A 127 5.43 -21.55 -13.86
N GLU A 128 6.69 -21.56 -14.29
CA GLU A 128 7.11 -22.21 -15.54
C GLU A 128 7.10 -23.73 -15.38
N GLU A 129 7.67 -24.23 -14.28
CA GLU A 129 7.67 -25.65 -13.93
C GLU A 129 6.24 -26.18 -13.77
N THR A 130 5.36 -25.40 -13.12
CA THR A 130 3.93 -25.72 -13.02
C THR A 130 3.28 -25.81 -14.40
N GLY A 131 3.56 -24.84 -15.27
CA GLY A 131 3.04 -24.81 -16.63
C GLY A 131 3.41 -26.06 -17.42
N GLN A 132 4.67 -26.48 -17.33
CA GLN A 132 5.17 -27.69 -18.00
C GLN A 132 4.51 -28.96 -17.44
N GLN A 133 4.41 -29.09 -16.11
CA GLN A 133 3.74 -30.23 -15.47
C GLN A 133 2.28 -30.36 -15.89
N GLN A 134 1.53 -29.25 -15.88
CA GLN A 134 0.12 -29.24 -16.27
C GLN A 134 -0.05 -29.56 -17.76
N LEU A 135 0.85 -29.08 -18.63
CA LEU A 135 0.84 -29.44 -20.05
C LEU A 135 0.97 -30.95 -20.23
N THR A 136 1.93 -31.58 -19.56
CA THR A 136 2.11 -33.04 -19.60
C THR A 136 0.88 -33.78 -19.06
N HIS A 137 0.25 -33.30 -17.98
CA HIS A 137 -0.97 -33.91 -17.44
C HIS A 137 -2.13 -33.88 -18.45
N VAL A 138 -2.30 -32.79 -19.18
CA VAL A 138 -3.31 -32.66 -20.23
C VAL A 138 -2.99 -33.59 -21.41
N GLU A 139 -1.74 -33.66 -21.84
CA GLU A 139 -1.29 -34.56 -22.93
C GLU A 139 -1.52 -36.04 -22.59
N LEU A 140 -1.37 -36.42 -21.32
CA LEU A 140 -1.62 -37.77 -20.82
C LEU A 140 -3.11 -38.04 -20.52
N GLY A 141 -4.00 -37.07 -20.69
CA GLY A 141 -5.43 -37.21 -20.40
C GLY A 141 -5.78 -37.32 -18.91
N ILE A 142 -4.87 -36.91 -18.01
CA ILE A 142 -5.06 -36.96 -16.55
C ILE A 142 -5.97 -35.81 -16.06
N GLY A 143 -6.04 -34.72 -16.81
CA GLY A 143 -6.90 -33.57 -16.52
C GLY A 143 -7.33 -32.84 -17.80
N SER A 144 -8.31 -31.95 -17.68
CA SER A 144 -8.74 -31.12 -18.80
C SER A 144 -7.87 -29.88 -18.96
N GLN A 145 -7.86 -29.33 -20.18
CA GLN A 145 -7.21 -28.04 -20.45
C GLN A 145 -7.80 -26.90 -19.60
N ASP A 146 -9.11 -26.94 -19.35
CA ASP A 146 -9.82 -25.91 -18.56
C ASP A 146 -9.40 -25.96 -17.08
N ASP A 147 -9.23 -27.15 -16.51
CA ASP A 147 -8.75 -27.32 -15.14
C ASP A 147 -7.32 -26.80 -14.98
N ALA A 148 -6.43 -27.16 -15.93
CA ALA A 148 -5.05 -26.70 -15.96
C ALA A 148 -4.97 -25.16 -16.04
N MET A 149 -5.78 -24.55 -16.91
CA MET A 149 -5.82 -23.10 -17.08
C MET A 149 -6.34 -22.39 -15.81
N THR A 150 -7.34 -22.96 -15.15
CA THR A 150 -7.88 -22.43 -13.88
C THR A 150 -6.82 -22.44 -12.78
N LEU A 151 -6.08 -23.56 -12.64
CA LEU A 151 -4.99 -23.68 -11.68
C LEU A 151 -3.87 -22.67 -11.97
N LEU A 152 -3.40 -22.61 -13.22
CA LEU A 152 -2.30 -21.71 -13.62
C LEU A 152 -2.64 -20.23 -13.42
N ASN A 153 -3.87 -19.83 -13.74
CA ASN A 153 -4.33 -18.46 -13.49
C ASN A 153 -4.43 -18.16 -11.99
N GLY A 154 -4.94 -19.10 -11.19
CA GLY A 154 -4.99 -18.97 -9.73
C GLY A 154 -3.59 -18.83 -9.11
N LEU A 155 -2.64 -19.66 -9.55
CA LEU A 155 -1.27 -19.62 -9.08
C LEU A 155 -0.55 -18.32 -9.50
N LYS A 156 -0.73 -17.88 -10.75
CA LYS A 156 -0.20 -16.60 -11.22
C LYS A 156 -0.76 -15.43 -10.41
N ASP A 157 -2.06 -15.42 -10.14
CA ASP A 157 -2.69 -14.39 -9.31
C ASP A 157 -2.12 -14.38 -7.89
N ALA A 158 -1.98 -15.55 -7.27
CA ALA A 158 -1.38 -15.72 -5.96
C ALA A 158 0.07 -15.21 -5.92
N TRP A 159 0.87 -15.57 -6.93
CA TRP A 159 2.25 -15.13 -7.06
C TRP A 159 2.37 -13.60 -7.13
N GLU A 160 1.55 -12.96 -7.97
CA GLU A 160 1.51 -11.50 -8.11
C GLU A 160 1.08 -10.84 -6.78
N LYS A 161 0.09 -11.41 -6.08
CA LYS A 161 -0.37 -10.92 -4.76
C LYS A 161 0.73 -11.01 -3.71
N ILE A 162 1.43 -12.13 -3.60
CA ILE A 162 2.55 -12.29 -2.66
C ILE A 162 3.63 -11.26 -2.97
N LYS A 163 4.01 -11.12 -4.25
CA LYS A 163 5.01 -10.14 -4.70
C LYS A 163 4.61 -8.69 -4.38
N TRP A 164 3.34 -8.35 -4.51
CA TRP A 164 2.84 -7.01 -4.20
C TRP A 164 2.75 -6.76 -2.69
N TYR A 165 2.04 -7.62 -1.97
CA TYR A 165 1.73 -7.39 -0.56
C TYR A 165 2.94 -7.56 0.37
N ARG A 166 3.98 -8.32 -0.02
CA ARG A 166 5.22 -8.41 0.78
C ARG A 166 5.90 -7.06 1.00
N THR A 167 5.86 -6.15 0.03
CA THR A 167 6.48 -4.82 0.17
C THR A 167 5.50 -3.80 0.72
N LEU A 168 4.21 -3.95 0.43
CA LEU A 168 3.18 -3.01 0.86
C LEU A 168 2.87 -3.12 2.37
N ILE A 169 2.68 -4.34 2.88
CA ILE A 169 2.31 -4.59 4.28
C ILE A 169 3.24 -3.87 5.28
N PRO A 170 4.59 -3.98 5.22
CA PRO A 170 5.45 -3.30 6.18
C PRO A 170 5.35 -1.78 6.11
N VAL A 171 5.26 -1.20 4.91
CA VAL A 171 5.13 0.26 4.73
C VAL A 171 3.82 0.76 5.34
N LYS A 172 2.70 0.06 5.10
CA LYS A 172 1.40 0.45 5.63
C LYS A 172 1.26 0.17 7.13
N THR A 173 1.88 -0.91 7.63
CA THR A 173 1.97 -1.21 9.07
C THR A 173 2.67 -0.08 9.80
N MET A 174 3.86 0.33 9.34
CA MET A 174 4.59 1.47 9.90
C MET A 174 3.78 2.76 9.86
N SER A 175 3.01 2.98 8.79
CA SER A 175 2.13 4.14 8.63
C SER A 175 0.98 4.16 9.64
N ALA A 176 0.40 2.99 9.97
CA ALA A 176 -0.65 2.84 10.98
C ALA A 176 -0.10 3.04 12.40
N LEU A 177 1.07 2.49 12.70
CA LEU A 177 1.71 2.57 14.02
C LEU A 177 2.13 3.98 14.44
N ARG A 178 2.11 4.96 13.53
CA ARG A 178 2.43 6.36 13.86
C ARG A 178 1.55 6.91 14.99
N ILE A 179 0.28 6.51 15.08
CA ILE A 179 -0.62 6.93 16.16
C ILE A 179 -0.12 6.57 17.56
N LEU A 180 0.66 5.50 17.70
CA LEU A 180 1.24 5.08 18.98
C LEU A 180 2.38 5.99 19.43
N THR A 181 3.09 6.58 18.46
CA THR A 181 4.23 7.49 18.70
C THR A 181 3.83 8.96 18.64
N GLU A 182 2.65 9.24 18.10
CA GLU A 182 2.00 10.55 17.98
C GLU A 182 0.55 10.46 18.46
N PRO A 183 0.30 10.26 19.77
CA PRO A 183 -1.05 10.18 20.29
C PRO A 183 -1.79 11.49 19.99
N THR A 184 -3.04 11.37 19.57
CA THR A 184 -3.90 12.51 19.26
C THR A 184 -5.29 12.31 19.85
N THR A 185 -5.93 13.39 20.26
CA THR A 185 -7.35 13.42 20.63
C THR A 185 -8.23 13.86 19.47
N ASP A 186 -7.64 14.19 18.31
CA ASP A 186 -8.37 14.55 17.09
C ASP A 186 -9.07 13.33 16.51
N THR A 187 -10.40 13.34 16.58
CA THR A 187 -11.27 12.25 16.11
C THR A 187 -11.10 11.95 14.62
N MET A 188 -10.87 12.97 13.78
CA MET A 188 -10.65 12.80 12.34
C MET A 188 -9.32 12.09 12.09
N LEU A 189 -8.27 12.48 12.82
CA LEU A 189 -6.95 11.86 12.70
C LEU A 189 -6.96 10.42 13.25
N MET A 190 -7.65 10.15 14.37
CA MET A 190 -7.86 8.80 14.87
C MET A 190 -8.58 7.91 13.86
N SER A 191 -9.66 8.42 13.23
CA SER A 191 -10.40 7.72 12.17
C SER A 191 -9.52 7.42 10.95
N TYR A 192 -8.66 8.37 10.55
CA TYR A 192 -7.69 8.17 9.48
C TYR A 192 -6.70 7.03 9.75
N TYR A 193 -6.14 6.95 10.96
CA TYR A 193 -5.25 5.85 11.34
C TYR A 193 -6.00 4.51 11.43
N LEU A 194 -7.27 4.52 11.86
CA LEU A 194 -8.11 3.34 11.88
C LEU A 194 -8.30 2.76 10.46
N GLY A 195 -8.55 3.62 9.47
CA GLY A 195 -8.63 3.20 8.08
C GLY A 195 -7.31 2.68 7.51
N LYS A 196 -6.16 3.19 7.96
CA LYS A 196 -4.85 2.60 7.61
C LYS A 196 -4.69 1.21 8.20
N ALA A 197 -5.06 1.01 9.46
CA ALA A 197 -5.03 -0.31 10.09
C ALA A 197 -5.97 -1.29 9.36
N LYS A 198 -7.17 -0.86 8.96
CA LYS A 198 -8.08 -1.64 8.11
C LYS A 198 -7.43 -2.06 6.79
N LEU A 199 -6.75 -1.13 6.10
CA LEU A 199 -6.02 -1.46 4.87
C LEU A 199 -4.94 -2.53 5.10
N VAL A 200 -4.14 -2.41 6.17
CA VAL A 200 -3.11 -3.41 6.51
C VAL A 200 -3.74 -4.79 6.69
N LEU A 201 -4.85 -4.87 7.44
CA LEU A 201 -5.57 -6.12 7.68
C LEU A 201 -6.11 -6.73 6.38
N VAL A 202 -6.67 -5.92 5.47
CA VAL A 202 -7.11 -6.40 4.15
C VAL A 202 -5.94 -6.92 3.33
N CYS A 203 -4.79 -6.24 3.33
CA CYS A 203 -3.60 -6.72 2.62
C CYS A 203 -3.09 -8.04 3.20
N ILE A 204 -3.15 -8.22 4.52
CA ILE A 204 -2.77 -9.47 5.18
C ILE A 204 -3.71 -10.60 4.76
N ASP A 205 -5.04 -10.39 4.76
CA ASP A 205 -5.99 -11.44 4.37
C ASP A 205 -5.83 -11.84 2.88
N GLN A 206 -5.61 -10.86 2.00
CA GLN A 206 -5.32 -11.14 0.59
C GLN A 206 -4.01 -11.94 0.42
N SER A 207 -3.00 -11.61 1.21
CA SER A 207 -1.73 -12.32 1.19
C SER A 207 -1.84 -13.73 1.77
N LEU A 208 -2.63 -13.93 2.85
CA LEU A 208 -2.91 -15.25 3.42
C LEU A 208 -3.59 -16.15 2.38
N THR A 209 -4.63 -15.64 1.71
CA THR A 209 -5.33 -16.38 0.64
C THR A 209 -4.38 -16.77 -0.49
N ALA A 210 -3.45 -15.89 -0.86
CA ALA A 210 -2.47 -16.20 -1.90
C ALA A 210 -1.50 -17.33 -1.47
N TRP A 211 -1.03 -17.33 -0.23
CA TRP A 211 -0.21 -18.43 0.30
C TRP A 211 -0.98 -19.74 0.41
N GLU A 212 -2.27 -19.70 0.78
CA GLU A 212 -3.14 -20.88 0.77
C GLU A 212 -3.28 -21.47 -0.64
N THR A 213 -3.42 -20.63 -1.68
CA THR A 213 -3.44 -21.08 -3.08
C THR A 213 -2.13 -21.73 -3.49
N VAL A 214 -0.97 -21.17 -3.10
CA VAL A 214 0.34 -21.78 -3.36
C VAL A 214 0.45 -23.14 -2.67
N LEU A 215 0.08 -23.23 -1.39
CA LEU A 215 0.13 -24.46 -0.62
C LEU A 215 -0.79 -25.56 -1.20
N ALA A 216 -2.00 -25.20 -1.62
CA ALA A 216 -2.94 -26.12 -2.24
C ALA A 216 -2.46 -26.63 -3.60
N SER A 217 -1.68 -25.81 -4.34
CA SER A 217 -1.13 -26.18 -5.63
C SER A 217 0.16 -27.00 -5.51
N TYR A 218 0.92 -26.82 -4.42
CA TYR A 218 2.25 -27.42 -4.21
C TYR A 218 2.48 -27.86 -2.76
N PRO A 219 2.03 -29.07 -2.38
CA PRO A 219 2.24 -29.61 -1.03
C PRO A 219 3.71 -29.83 -0.68
N ASP A 220 4.58 -30.05 -1.66
CA ASP A 220 6.02 -30.30 -1.44
C ASP A 220 6.78 -29.07 -0.93
N LYS A 221 6.17 -27.88 -1.01
CA LYS A 221 6.72 -26.58 -0.54
C LYS A 221 6.00 -26.10 0.72
N MET A 222 5.52 -27.05 1.52
CA MET A 222 4.65 -26.78 2.66
C MET A 222 5.35 -25.96 3.75
N ASP A 223 6.61 -26.26 4.08
CA ASP A 223 7.27 -25.66 5.25
C ASP A 223 7.42 -24.14 5.11
N GLU A 224 7.95 -23.64 4.00
CA GLU A 224 8.14 -22.19 3.80
C GLU A 224 6.81 -21.43 3.64
N ALA A 225 5.82 -22.06 3.01
CA ALA A 225 4.48 -21.48 2.89
C ALA A 225 3.79 -21.41 4.28
N LEU A 226 3.96 -22.43 5.12
CA LEU A 226 3.45 -22.45 6.48
C LEU A 226 4.11 -21.38 7.36
N ASP A 227 5.42 -21.16 7.23
CA ASP A 227 6.14 -20.10 7.94
C ASP A 227 5.58 -18.71 7.57
N ALA A 228 5.35 -18.46 6.29
CA ALA A 228 4.73 -17.22 5.81
C ALA A 228 3.31 -17.03 6.37
N LEU A 229 2.48 -18.09 6.35
CA LEU A 229 1.12 -18.08 6.92
C LEU A 229 1.15 -17.82 8.43
N ALA A 230 2.11 -18.40 9.16
CA ALA A 230 2.28 -18.21 10.59
C ALA A 230 2.66 -16.75 10.91
N LEU A 231 3.60 -16.15 10.16
CA LEU A 231 3.98 -14.74 10.32
C LEU A 231 2.81 -13.80 10.06
N LEU A 232 2.09 -13.99 8.95
CA LEU A 232 0.94 -13.18 8.60
C LEU A 232 -0.20 -13.32 9.62
N THR A 233 -0.47 -14.52 10.11
CA THR A 233 -1.48 -14.77 11.14
C THR A 233 -1.13 -14.09 12.46
N ARG A 234 0.15 -14.14 12.86
CA ARG A 234 0.63 -13.41 14.05
C ARG A 234 0.49 -11.91 13.86
N LEU A 235 0.94 -11.37 12.72
CA LEU A 235 0.82 -9.95 12.40
C LEU A 235 -0.64 -9.48 12.40
N ARG A 236 -1.57 -10.28 11.84
CA ARG A 236 -3.00 -10.00 11.84
C ARG A 236 -3.53 -9.83 13.27
N ARG A 237 -3.21 -10.78 14.15
CA ARG A 237 -3.64 -10.75 15.57
C ARG A 237 -3.08 -9.53 16.30
N GLU A 238 -1.80 -9.19 16.08
CA GLU A 238 -1.19 -7.99 16.64
C GLU A 238 -1.91 -6.72 16.17
N MET A 239 -2.18 -6.61 14.87
CA MET A 239 -2.90 -5.45 14.30
C MET A 239 -4.34 -5.35 14.82
N GLU A 240 -5.05 -6.46 14.97
CA GLU A 240 -6.42 -6.48 15.54
C GLU A 240 -6.43 -6.12 17.02
N THR A 241 -5.39 -6.50 17.77
CA THR A 241 -5.23 -6.14 19.18
C THR A 241 -4.94 -4.64 19.34
N LEU A 242 -4.05 -4.09 18.52
CA LEU A 242 -3.71 -2.67 18.51
C LEU A 242 -4.86 -1.78 18.03
N PHE A 243 -5.65 -2.28 17.07
CA PHE A 243 -6.72 -1.54 16.43
C PHE A 243 -8.04 -2.33 16.43
N PRO A 244 -8.71 -2.50 17.59
CA PRO A 244 -9.91 -3.34 17.70
C PRO A 244 -11.05 -2.92 16.77
N ALA A 245 -11.20 -1.62 16.52
CA ALA A 245 -12.25 -1.08 15.65
C ALA A 245 -11.86 -1.06 14.15
N ALA A 246 -10.63 -1.48 13.78
CA ALA A 246 -10.16 -1.36 12.40
C ALA A 246 -11.02 -2.17 11.44
N ARG A 247 -11.39 -3.39 11.80
CA ARG A 247 -12.22 -4.26 10.97
C ARG A 247 -13.58 -3.65 10.61
N ALA A 248 -14.16 -2.87 11.53
CA ALA A 248 -15.45 -2.20 11.35
C ALA A 248 -15.36 -0.91 10.53
N PHE A 249 -14.17 -0.33 10.36
CA PHE A 249 -13.98 0.85 9.52
C PHE A 249 -14.34 0.55 8.06
N GLN A 250 -15.17 1.42 7.47
CA GLN A 250 -15.58 1.35 6.08
C GLN A 250 -14.68 2.23 5.22
N ARG A 251 -13.86 1.61 4.35
CA ARG A 251 -12.99 2.35 3.43
C ARG A 251 -13.84 2.97 2.32
N PRO A 252 -13.83 4.31 2.16
CA PRO A 252 -14.64 5.02 1.17
C PRO A 252 -14.55 4.41 -0.24
N GLY A 253 -15.67 3.86 -0.71
CA GLY A 253 -15.83 3.26 -2.04
C GLY A 253 -15.13 1.92 -2.25
N LEU A 254 -14.31 1.44 -1.31
CA LEU A 254 -13.59 0.17 -1.41
C LEU A 254 -14.27 -0.95 -0.62
N ASP A 255 -14.99 -0.59 0.44
CA ASP A 255 -15.84 -1.49 1.22
C ASP A 255 -17.31 -1.15 0.93
N GLY A 256 -18.16 -2.17 0.81
CA GLY A 256 -19.59 -2.09 0.52
C GLY A 256 -20.35 -3.30 1.03
#